data_AF-A0A238J4K0-F1
#
_entry.id   AF-A0A238J4K0-F1
#
_cell.length_a   1.000
_cell.length_b   1.000
_cell.length_c   1.000
_cell.angle_alpha   90.00
_cell.angle_beta   90.00
_cell.angle_gamma   90.00
#
_symmetry.space_group_name_H-M   'P 1'
#
loop_
_entity.id
_entity.type
_entity.pdbx_description
1 polymer ?
#
loop_
_entity_poly.entity_id
_entity_poly.type
_entity_poly.pdbx_seq_one_letter_code
_entity_poly.pdbx_strand_id
1 'polypeptide(L)'
;MKKLFQATLLALMLVPLQGRAGAGGYTCSFVAYHSMDEIEISKAEDFVLNFTFDTITNDAFLVGNNGVSPVFLVEGEKGITFLEVLSTGAVQTTTIAFDGGAVHSRHSIISGALMPTQYYGFCE
;
A
#
# COMPACT_ATOMS: atom_id res chain seq x y z
N MET A 1 52.03 10.62 -23.60
CA MET A 1 50.82 11.48 -23.46
C MET A 1 49.52 10.73 -23.77
N LYS A 2 49.37 10.03 -24.91
CA LYS A 2 48.15 9.25 -25.23
C LYS A 2 47.78 8.13 -24.22
N LYS A 3 48.76 7.41 -23.67
CA LYS A 3 48.51 6.34 -22.67
C LYS A 3 48.02 6.86 -21.32
N LEU A 4 48.41 8.09 -20.94
CA LEU A 4 47.96 8.73 -19.70
C LEU A 4 46.49 9.19 -19.83
N PHE A 5 46.08 9.64 -21.02
CA PHE A 5 44.71 10.06 -21.32
C PHE A 5 43.71 8.89 -21.39
N GLN A 6 44.16 7.71 -21.87
CA GLN A 6 43.34 6.49 -21.87
C GLN A 6 43.13 5.91 -20.47
N ALA A 7 44.11 6.03 -19.56
CA ALA A 7 43.97 5.56 -18.19
C ALA A 7 42.92 6.37 -17.40
N THR A 8 42.81 7.68 -17.66
CA THR A 8 41.81 8.55 -17.01
C THR A 8 40.38 8.29 -17.51
N LEU A 9 40.20 7.95 -18.79
CA LEU A 9 38.88 7.63 -19.36
C LEU A 9 38.30 6.31 -18.81
N LEU A 10 39.17 5.35 -18.47
CA LEU A 10 38.76 4.04 -17.93
C LEU A 10 38.43 4.11 -16.43
N ALA A 11 39.03 5.04 -15.69
CA ALA A 11 38.76 5.24 -14.27
C ALA A 11 37.40 5.94 -13.99
N LEU A 12 36.86 6.68 -14.97
CA LEU A 12 35.61 7.44 -14.81
C LEU A 12 34.34 6.57 -14.89
N MET A 13 34.44 5.33 -15.39
CA MET A 13 33.28 4.41 -15.52
C MET A 13 33.03 3.54 -14.27
N LEU A 14 33.87 3.65 -13.24
CA LEU A 14 33.82 2.81 -12.03
C LEU A 14 33.13 3.50 -10.85
N VAL A 15 32.42 4.61 -11.06
CA VAL A 15 31.59 5.20 -10.00
C VAL A 15 30.33 4.35 -9.87
N PRO A 16 30.15 3.57 -8.78
CA PRO A 16 28.91 2.84 -8.59
C PRO A 16 27.79 3.87 -8.44
N LEU A 17 26.82 3.82 -9.35
CA LEU A 17 25.54 4.48 -9.15
C LEU A 17 24.93 3.86 -7.89
N GLN A 18 24.94 4.60 -6.79
CA GLN A 18 24.21 4.23 -5.59
C GLN A 18 22.72 4.35 -5.92
N GLY A 19 22.13 3.27 -6.46
CA GLY A 19 20.70 3.12 -6.55
C GLY A 19 20.16 3.00 -5.13
N ARG A 20 19.51 4.04 -4.64
CA ARG A 20 18.73 3.95 -3.40
C ARG A 20 17.45 3.22 -3.75
N ALA A 21 17.37 1.92 -3.46
CA ALA A 21 16.09 1.22 -3.45
C ALA A 21 15.29 1.73 -2.24
N GLY A 22 14.26 2.52 -2.50
CA GLY A 22 13.35 2.97 -1.47
C GLY A 22 12.11 2.09 -1.51
N ALA A 23 11.96 1.21 -0.53
CA ALA A 23 10.79 0.38 -0.38
C ALA A 23 10.24 0.55 1.04
N GLY A 24 8.93 0.71 1.15
CA GLY A 24 8.20 0.75 2.40
C GLY A 24 7.12 -0.32 2.42
N GLY A 25 6.57 -0.57 3.59
CA GLY A 25 5.42 -1.44 3.74
C GLY A 25 4.69 -1.18 5.05
N TYR A 26 3.44 -1.61 5.10
CA TYR A 26 2.60 -1.55 6.29
C TYR A 26 1.92 -2.88 6.51
N THR A 27 1.93 -3.36 7.75
CA THR A 27 1.10 -4.50 8.18
C THR A 27 -0.03 -3.97 9.04
N CYS A 28 -1.26 -4.06 8.53
CA CYS A 28 -2.44 -3.52 9.18
C CYS A 28 -3.28 -4.63 9.80
N SER A 29 -3.56 -4.52 11.10
CA SER A 29 -4.44 -5.42 11.84
C SER A 29 -5.74 -4.71 12.20
N PHE A 30 -6.86 -5.22 11.71
CA PHE A 30 -8.18 -4.68 11.97
C PHE A 30 -8.91 -5.54 13.00
N VAL A 31 -9.34 -4.91 14.08
CA VAL A 31 -9.92 -5.60 15.25
C VAL A 31 -11.41 -5.41 15.37
N ALA A 32 -11.97 -4.44 14.64
CA ALA A 32 -13.37 -4.09 14.68
C ALA A 32 -13.89 -3.74 13.28
N TYR A 33 -15.17 -3.99 13.03
CA TYR A 33 -15.82 -3.63 11.78
C TYR A 33 -17.30 -3.29 11.98
N HIS A 34 -17.90 -2.69 10.96
CA HIS A 34 -19.34 -2.46 10.88
C HIS A 34 -19.82 -2.67 9.43
N SER A 35 -20.87 -3.44 9.22
CA SER A 35 -21.56 -3.61 7.93
C SER A 35 -22.90 -2.87 7.88
N MET A 36 -23.48 -2.74 6.68
CA MET A 36 -24.73 -1.99 6.46
C MET A 36 -25.94 -2.56 7.22
N ASP A 37 -25.94 -3.85 7.49
CA ASP A 37 -27.00 -4.60 8.19
C ASP A 37 -26.79 -4.71 9.70
N GLU A 38 -25.65 -4.24 10.21
CA GLU A 38 -25.34 -4.19 11.63
C GLU A 38 -25.81 -2.86 12.25
N ILE A 39 -26.17 -2.92 13.53
CA ILE A 39 -26.55 -1.74 14.33
C ILE A 39 -25.39 -1.30 15.23
N GLU A 40 -24.52 -2.24 15.61
CA GLU A 40 -23.39 -2.05 16.52
C GLU A 40 -22.10 -2.52 15.85
N ILE A 41 -20.96 -2.05 16.34
CA ILE A 41 -19.64 -2.46 15.86
C ILE A 41 -19.36 -3.90 16.30
N SER A 42 -19.01 -4.75 15.34
CA SER A 42 -18.62 -6.14 15.53
C SER A 42 -17.10 -6.29 15.65
N LYS A 43 -16.65 -7.40 16.26
CA LYS A 43 -15.23 -7.76 16.31
C LYS A 43 -14.80 -8.37 14.98
N ALA A 44 -13.70 -7.88 14.41
CA ALA A 44 -13.07 -8.50 13.25
C ALA A 44 -12.12 -9.62 13.71
N GLU A 45 -12.29 -10.84 13.17
CA GLU A 45 -11.40 -11.96 13.46
C GLU A 45 -10.35 -12.09 12.35
N ASP A 46 -9.08 -12.06 12.74
CA ASP A 46 -7.90 -12.30 11.90
C ASP A 46 -7.84 -11.50 10.59
N PHE A 47 -8.39 -10.27 10.57
CA PHE A 47 -8.36 -9.44 9.38
C PHE A 47 -7.07 -8.60 9.31
N VAL A 48 -6.10 -9.11 8.55
CA VAL A 48 -4.80 -8.48 8.32
C VAL A 48 -4.61 -8.14 6.85
N LEU A 49 -4.14 -6.93 6.56
CA LEU A 49 -3.75 -6.50 5.21
C LEU A 49 -2.29 -6.07 5.22
N ASN A 50 -1.53 -6.52 4.21
CA ASN A 50 -0.12 -6.15 4.05
C ASN A 50 0.03 -5.29 2.79
N PHE A 51 0.65 -4.13 2.92
CA PHE A 51 0.95 -3.24 1.80
C PHE A 51 2.45 -3.15 1.62
N THR A 52 2.90 -3.09 0.37
CA THR A 52 4.29 -2.80 0.00
C THR A 52 4.28 -1.72 -1.07
N PHE A 53 5.23 -0.79 -1.02
CA PHE A 53 5.31 0.29 -1.99
C PHE A 53 6.75 0.71 -2.25
N ASP A 54 7.01 1.20 -3.45
CA ASP A 54 8.29 1.77 -3.88
C ASP A 54 8.23 3.30 -3.74
N THR A 55 9.14 3.88 -2.95
CA THR A 55 9.15 5.31 -2.65
C THR A 55 9.77 6.16 -3.77
N ILE A 56 10.22 5.53 -4.86
CA ILE A 56 10.80 6.18 -6.04
C ILE A 56 9.78 6.20 -7.16
N THR A 57 9.16 5.06 -7.46
CA THR A 57 8.18 4.94 -8.55
C THR A 57 6.76 5.25 -8.10
N ASN A 58 6.51 5.25 -6.79
CA ASN A 58 5.19 5.38 -6.18
C ASN A 58 4.26 4.20 -6.52
N ASP A 59 4.81 3.08 -6.99
CA ASP A 59 4.07 1.83 -7.20
C ASP A 59 3.74 1.20 -5.85
N ALA A 60 2.51 0.71 -5.68
CA ALA A 60 2.07 0.07 -4.45
C ALA A 60 1.26 -1.20 -4.73
N PHE A 61 1.34 -2.14 -3.80
CA PHE A 61 0.71 -3.45 -3.89
C PHE A 61 0.10 -3.86 -2.55
N LEU A 62 -1.10 -4.42 -2.60
CA LEU A 62 -1.69 -5.20 -1.52
C LEU A 62 -1.19 -6.65 -1.67
N VAL A 63 -0.58 -7.17 -0.61
CA VAL A 63 -0.04 -8.54 -0.54
C VAL A 63 -1.00 -9.38 0.30
N GLY A 64 -1.66 -10.34 -0.35
CA GLY A 64 -2.56 -11.29 0.29
C GLY A 64 -2.11 -12.74 0.07
N ASN A 65 -2.84 -13.68 0.67
CA ASN A 65 -2.55 -15.10 0.56
C ASN A 65 -2.68 -15.63 -0.89
N ASN A 66 -3.50 -14.96 -1.71
CA ASN A 66 -3.74 -15.33 -3.10
C ASN A 66 -2.84 -14.57 -4.10
N GLY A 67 -1.81 -13.87 -3.61
CA GLY A 67 -0.87 -13.13 -4.44
C GLY A 67 -0.89 -11.63 -4.17
N VAL A 68 -0.47 -10.86 -5.17
CA VAL A 68 -0.33 -9.39 -5.09
C VAL A 68 -1.35 -8.71 -5.99
N SER A 69 -1.97 -7.65 -5.48
CA SER A 69 -2.93 -6.80 -6.20
C SER A 69 -2.37 -5.37 -6.28
N PRO A 70 -2.25 -4.76 -7.47
CA PRO A 70 -1.79 -3.38 -7.58
C PRO A 70 -2.80 -2.41 -6.95
N VAL A 71 -2.30 -1.41 -6.23
CA VAL A 71 -3.11 -0.36 -5.61
C VAL A 71 -2.50 1.01 -5.88
N PHE A 72 -3.31 2.06 -5.88
CA PHE A 72 -2.80 3.42 -5.97
C PHE A 72 -2.38 3.93 -4.61
N LEU A 73 -1.25 4.63 -4.56
CA LEU A 73 -0.74 5.28 -3.35
C LEU A 73 -1.04 6.78 -3.36
N VAL A 74 -1.62 7.27 -2.28
CA VAL A 74 -1.82 8.70 -2.02
C VAL A 74 -1.15 9.03 -0.69
N GLU A 75 -0.02 9.74 -0.77
CA GLU A 75 0.69 10.24 0.41
C GLU A 75 0.20 11.64 0.77
N GLY A 76 -0.05 11.87 2.06
CA GLY A 76 -0.37 13.16 2.63
C GLY A 76 0.56 13.52 3.79
N GLU A 77 0.36 14.71 4.36
CA GLU A 77 1.21 15.21 5.46
C GLU A 77 1.09 14.39 6.76
N LYS A 78 -0.07 13.73 6.97
CA LYS A 78 -0.42 13.07 8.24
C LYS A 78 -0.74 11.58 8.10
N GLY A 79 -0.59 11.04 6.90
CA GLY A 79 -0.99 9.68 6.62
C GLY A 79 -0.83 9.32 5.15
N ILE A 80 -1.17 8.07 4.86
CA ILE A 80 -1.05 7.44 3.56
C ILE A 80 -2.32 6.65 3.27
N THR A 81 -2.76 6.67 2.02
CA THR A 81 -3.96 5.95 1.58
C THR A 81 -3.64 5.05 0.40
N PHE A 82 -4.08 3.80 0.48
CA PHE A 82 -4.04 2.81 -0.59
C PHE A 82 -5.44 2.70 -1.21
N LEU A 83 -5.54 2.72 -2.55
CA LEU A 83 -6.79 2.58 -3.28
C LEU A 83 -6.75 1.34 -4.18
N GLU A 84 -7.63 0.39 -3.93
CA GLU A 84 -7.81 -0.81 -4.76
C GLU A 84 -9.05 -0.62 -5.65
N VAL A 85 -8.85 -0.60 -6.96
CA VAL A 85 -9.94 -0.49 -7.93
C VAL A 85 -10.37 -1.88 -8.36
N LEU A 86 -11.60 -2.26 -8.03
CA LEU A 86 -12.17 -3.55 -8.40
C LEU A 86 -12.71 -3.54 -9.83
N SER A 87 -12.80 -4.72 -10.44
CA SER A 87 -13.41 -4.90 -11.77
C SER A 87 -14.89 -4.48 -11.83
N THR A 88 -15.56 -4.43 -10.68
CA THR A 88 -16.93 -3.93 -10.53
C THR A 88 -17.05 -2.41 -10.65
N GLY A 89 -15.94 -1.69 -10.69
CA GLY A 89 -15.89 -0.22 -10.63
C GLY A 89 -15.92 0.34 -9.20
N ALA A 90 -16.12 -0.51 -8.18
CA ALA A 90 -15.99 -0.11 -6.79
C ALA A 90 -14.52 0.11 -6.41
N VAL A 91 -14.30 0.99 -5.42
CA VAL A 91 -12.96 1.27 -4.89
C VAL A 91 -12.92 0.89 -3.41
N GLN A 92 -11.96 0.06 -3.01
CA GLN A 92 -11.64 -0.16 -1.61
C GLN A 92 -10.52 0.79 -1.20
N THR A 93 -10.56 1.28 0.03
CA THR A 93 -9.55 2.22 0.53
C THR A 93 -8.99 1.75 1.86
N THR A 94 -7.68 1.89 2.05
CA THR A 94 -7.05 1.76 3.36
C THR A 94 -6.31 3.04 3.65
N THR A 95 -6.74 3.77 4.68
CA THR A 95 -6.02 4.96 5.15
C THR A 95 -5.32 4.64 6.46
N ILE A 96 -4.06 5.05 6.54
CA ILE A 96 -3.18 4.85 7.69
C ILE A 96 -2.69 6.24 8.11
N ALA A 97 -3.01 6.66 9.31
CA ALA A 97 -2.42 7.84 9.92
C ALA A 97 -1.00 7.52 10.40
N PHE A 98 -0.10 8.50 10.41
CA PHE A 98 1.29 8.28 10.84
C PHE A 98 1.46 7.98 12.33
N ASP A 99 0.39 8.09 13.13
CA ASP A 99 0.34 7.59 14.50
C ASP A 99 0.00 6.08 14.58
N GLY A 100 -0.20 5.43 13.43
CA GLY A 100 -0.51 4.01 13.27
C GLY A 100 -2.01 3.72 13.18
N GLY A 101 -2.91 4.66 13.48
CA GLY A 101 -4.35 4.44 13.39
C GLY A 101 -4.79 4.19 11.94
N ALA A 102 -5.65 3.20 11.71
CA ALA A 102 -6.01 2.80 10.36
C ALA A 102 -7.49 2.44 10.17
N VAL A 103 -7.97 2.72 8.96
CA VAL A 103 -9.34 2.48 8.52
C VAL A 103 -9.33 1.83 7.14
N HIS A 104 -9.93 0.66 7.00
CA HIS A 104 -10.13 -0.02 5.71
C HIS A 104 -11.60 -0.05 5.32
N SER A 105 -11.95 0.63 4.22
CA SER A 105 -13.30 0.77 3.71
C SER A 105 -13.53 -0.11 2.49
N ARG A 106 -14.53 -0.98 2.57
CA ARG A 106 -14.97 -1.83 1.47
C ARG A 106 -16.25 -1.27 0.88
N HIS A 107 -16.25 -1.07 -0.43
CA HIS A 107 -17.42 -0.67 -1.21
C HIS A 107 -17.87 -1.79 -2.15
N SER A 108 -17.71 -3.05 -1.75
CA SER A 108 -17.93 -4.22 -2.61
C SER A 108 -19.34 -4.20 -3.23
N ILE A 109 -19.41 -4.54 -4.52
CA ILE A 109 -20.67 -4.74 -5.24
C ILE A 109 -20.77 -6.23 -5.58
N ILE A 110 -21.72 -6.93 -4.99
CA ILE A 110 -21.93 -8.37 -5.17
C ILE A 110 -23.32 -8.59 -5.75
N SER A 111 -23.39 -9.27 -6.90
CA SER A 111 -24.66 -9.50 -7.61
C SER A 111 -25.47 -8.22 -7.88
N GLY A 112 -24.77 -7.10 -8.12
CA GLY A 112 -25.37 -5.79 -8.35
C GLY A 112 -25.84 -5.04 -7.10
N ALA A 113 -25.72 -5.63 -5.91
CA ALA A 113 -26.03 -4.99 -4.64
C ALA A 113 -24.77 -4.44 -3.98
N LEU A 114 -24.87 -3.23 -3.41
CA LEU A 114 -23.81 -2.66 -2.59
C LEU A 114 -23.77 -3.38 -1.24
N MET A 115 -22.59 -3.89 -0.87
CA MET A 115 -22.32 -4.55 0.41
C MET A 115 -21.12 -3.87 1.06
N PRO A 116 -21.33 -2.68 1.66
CA PRO A 116 -20.24 -1.91 2.21
C PRO A 116 -19.88 -2.41 3.62
N THR A 117 -18.61 -2.27 3.96
CA THR A 117 -18.10 -2.61 5.30
C THR A 117 -16.97 -1.68 5.67
N GLN A 118 -16.93 -1.23 6.92
CA GLN A 118 -15.88 -0.37 7.44
C GLN A 118 -15.12 -1.09 8.54
N TYR A 119 -13.80 -1.20 8.41
CA TYR A 119 -12.91 -1.81 9.39
C TYR A 119 -12.06 -0.75 10.08
N TYR A 120 -11.75 -0.98 11.36
CA TYR A 120 -10.97 -0.10 12.23
C TYR A 120 -9.84 -0.89 12.89
N GLY A 121 -8.63 -0.32 12.91
CA GLY A 121 -7.44 -1.02 13.33
C GLY A 121 -6.21 -0.14 13.43
N PHE A 122 -5.05 -0.79 13.36
CA PHE A 122 -3.74 -0.17 13.45
C PHE A 122 -2.76 -0.80 12.46
N CYS A 123 -1.75 -0.05 12.04
CA CYS A 123 -0.67 -0.55 11.20
C CYS A 123 0.71 -0.24 11.77
N GLU A 124 1.66 -1.10 11.44
CA GLU A 124 3.09 -0.99 11.76
C GLU A 124 3.94 -1.04 10.48
#